data_AF-I7K889-F1
#
_entry.id   AF-I7K889-F1
#
_cell.length_a   1.000
_cell.length_b   1.000
_cell.length_c   1.000
_cell.angle_alpha   90.00
_cell.angle_beta   90.00
_cell.angle_gamma   90.00
#
_symmetry.space_group_name_H-M   'P 1'
#
loop_
_entity.id
_entity.type
_entity.pdbx_description
1 polymer ?
#
loop_
_entity_poly.entity_id
_entity_poly.type
_entity_poly.pdbx_seq_one_letter_code
_entity_poly.pdbx_strand_id
1 'polypeptide(L)'
;MRHTYECKELYKDRSKTIERVFADLKEKHGLRWTTLRGIEKVSMQAMLVCACFNLKKMANWMWKKGQNGPGKGKNFFVFIKYLSKMLVKILKPHFSFFEKWGLSTV
;
A
#
# COMPACT_ATOMS: atom_id res chain seq x y z
N MET A 1 -6.67 28.92 -12.48
CA MET A 1 -6.91 27.71 -11.65
C MET A 1 -6.07 27.68 -10.38
N ARG A 2 -4.74 27.86 -10.41
CA ARG A 2 -3.87 27.77 -9.21
C ARG A 2 -4.14 28.81 -8.09
N HIS A 3 -4.71 29.95 -8.45
CA HIS A 3 -4.91 31.08 -7.52
C HIS A 3 -6.31 31.15 -6.89
N THR A 4 -7.20 30.19 -7.17
CA THR A 4 -8.50 30.10 -6.48
C THR A 4 -8.28 29.79 -5.00
N TYR A 5 -9.19 30.30 -4.16
CA TYR A 5 -9.10 30.13 -2.72
C TYR A 5 -9.05 28.65 -2.30
N GLU A 6 -9.91 27.83 -2.91
CA GLU A 6 -9.97 26.38 -2.67
C GLU A 6 -8.65 25.67 -3.00
N CYS A 7 -8.02 26.00 -4.13
CA CYS A 7 -6.73 25.44 -4.48
C CYS A 7 -5.66 25.86 -3.47
N LYS A 8 -5.65 27.12 -3.01
CA LYS A 8 -4.68 27.57 -2.00
C LYS A 8 -4.77 26.78 -0.70
N GLU A 9 -5.99 26.52 -0.21
CA GLU A 9 -6.19 25.71 1.00
C GLU A 9 -5.76 24.24 0.81
N LEU A 10 -6.16 23.62 -0.31
CA LEU A 10 -5.73 22.25 -0.64
C LEU A 10 -4.20 22.12 -0.76
N TYR A 11 -3.53 23.11 -1.34
CA TYR A 11 -2.07 23.14 -1.45
C TYR A 11 -1.39 23.32 -0.08
N LYS A 12 -1.99 24.05 0.88
CA LYS A 12 -1.48 24.12 2.25
C LYS A 12 -1.53 22.75 2.95
N ASP A 13 -2.64 22.02 2.79
CA ASP A 13 -2.82 20.72 3.43
C ASP A 13 -1.97 19.59 2.81
N ARG A 14 -1.54 19.76 1.56
CA ARG A 14 -0.62 18.84 0.88
C ARG A 14 0.70 18.68 1.62
N SER A 15 1.24 19.75 2.19
CA SER A 15 2.49 19.71 2.96
C SER A 15 2.38 18.77 4.18
N LYS A 16 1.25 18.81 4.87
CA LYS A 16 0.98 18.02 6.07
C LYS A 16 0.67 16.56 5.73
N THR A 17 0.00 16.32 4.62
CA THR A 17 -0.52 14.99 4.30
C THR A 17 0.40 14.23 3.36
N ILE A 18 0.71 14.80 2.21
CA ILE A 18 1.42 14.14 1.12
C ILE A 18 2.94 14.27 1.31
N GLU A 19 3.46 15.48 1.51
CA GLU A 19 4.91 15.69 1.58
C GLU A 19 5.53 15.04 2.81
N ARG A 20 4.83 15.09 3.96
CA ARG A 20 5.23 14.36 5.16
C ARG A 20 5.32 12.84 4.94
N VAL A 21 4.34 12.25 4.25
CA VAL A 21 4.37 10.82 3.92
C VAL A 21 5.55 10.52 3.00
N PHE A 22 5.78 11.33 1.98
CA PHE A 22 6.94 11.14 1.10
C PHE A 22 8.28 11.28 1.82
N ALA A 23 8.39 12.18 2.80
CA ALA A 23 9.58 12.27 3.64
C ALA A 23 9.80 10.99 4.46
N ASP A 24 8.75 10.45 5.09
CA ASP A 24 8.81 9.16 5.77
C ASP A 24 9.18 8.01 4.83
N LEU A 25 8.63 8.00 3.61
CA LEU A 25 8.98 6.98 2.61
C LEU A 25 10.47 7.00 2.24
N LYS A 26 11.05 8.19 2.10
CA LYS A 26 12.47 8.36 1.79
C LYS A 26 13.35 7.85 2.93
N GLU A 27 13.10 8.31 4.15
CA GLU A 27 13.98 8.02 5.29
C GLU A 27 13.74 6.64 5.91
N LYS A 28 12.48 6.21 6.08
CA LYS A 28 12.14 4.96 6.79
C LYS A 28 11.97 3.74 5.87
N HIS A 29 11.64 3.95 4.60
CA HIS A 29 11.36 2.86 3.66
C HIS A 29 12.41 2.74 2.55
N GLY A 30 13.57 3.37 2.74
CA GLY A 30 14.74 3.19 1.88
C GLY A 30 14.58 3.79 0.48
N LEU A 31 13.65 4.73 0.29
CA LEU A 31 13.50 5.44 -1.00
C LEU A 31 14.43 6.67 -1.13
N ARG A 32 15.26 6.96 -0.11
CA ARG A 32 16.27 8.03 -0.20
C ARG A 32 17.35 7.70 -1.23
N TRP A 33 17.71 6.43 -1.34
CA TRP A 33 18.74 5.95 -2.26
C TRP A 33 18.21 4.78 -3.09
N THR A 34 18.64 4.67 -4.33
CA THR A 34 18.33 3.53 -5.19
C THR A 34 19.28 2.38 -4.88
N THR A 35 18.86 1.45 -4.03
CA THR A 35 19.67 0.28 -3.65
C THR A 35 19.68 -0.81 -4.72
N LEU A 36 18.65 -0.85 -5.59
CA LEU A 36 18.51 -1.82 -6.67
C LEU A 36 19.07 -1.29 -7.99
N ARG A 37 19.65 -2.17 -8.81
CA ARG A 37 20.17 -1.83 -10.15
C ARG A 37 19.06 -1.98 -11.21
N GLY A 38 18.84 -0.91 -11.97
CA GLY A 38 17.89 -0.86 -13.10
C GLY A 38 16.56 -0.18 -12.75
N ILE A 39 15.99 0.54 -13.73
CA ILE A 39 14.78 1.35 -13.56
C ILE A 39 13.58 0.49 -13.15
N GLU A 40 13.43 -0.69 -13.75
CA GLU A 40 12.32 -1.60 -13.43
C GLU A 40 12.29 -2.04 -11.98
N LYS A 41 13.45 -2.37 -11.40
CA LYS A 41 13.53 -2.83 -10.01
C LYS A 41 13.26 -1.70 -9.03
N VAL A 42 13.80 -0.51 -9.31
CA VAL A 42 13.56 0.69 -8.49
C VAL A 42 12.09 1.12 -8.59
N SER A 43 11.48 1.07 -9.77
CA SER A 43 10.07 1.43 -9.94
C SER A 43 9.17 0.43 -9.21
N MET A 44 9.45 -0.87 -9.30
CA MET A 44 8.74 -1.91 -8.57
C MET A 44 8.82 -1.69 -7.06
N GLN A 45 10.02 -1.40 -6.52
CA GLN A 45 10.20 -1.09 -5.10
C GLN A 45 9.35 0.12 -4.68
N ALA A 46 9.41 1.22 -5.44
CA ALA A 46 8.63 2.41 -5.15
C ALA A 46 7.11 2.14 -5.21
N MET A 47 6.64 1.38 -6.20
CA MET A 47 5.23 1.01 -6.35
C MET A 47 4.74 0.15 -5.18
N LEU A 48 5.53 -0.85 -4.77
CA LEU A 48 5.19 -1.71 -3.63
C LEU A 48 5.09 -0.91 -2.33
N VAL A 49 6.05 -0.03 -2.06
CA VAL A 49 6.04 0.82 -0.87
C VAL A 49 4.81 1.73 -0.86
N CYS A 50 4.50 2.37 -1.98
CA CYS A 50 3.30 3.21 -2.13
C CYS A 50 2.01 2.40 -1.96
N ALA A 51 1.92 1.20 -2.53
CA ALA A 51 0.77 0.32 -2.39
C ALA A 51 0.54 -0.07 -0.92
N CYS A 52 1.58 -0.45 -0.19
CA CYS A 52 1.52 -0.76 1.23
C CYS A 52 1.03 0.42 2.08
N PHE A 53 1.45 1.65 1.77
CA PHE A 53 0.97 2.85 2.46
C PHE A 53 -0.52 3.13 2.19
N ASN A 54 -0.98 2.90 0.96
CA ASN A 54 -2.41 3.01 0.64
C ASN A 54 -3.23 1.96 1.39
N LEU A 55 -2.75 0.71 1.48
CA LEU A 55 -3.37 -0.34 2.28
C LEU A 55 -3.44 0.06 3.77
N LYS A 56 -2.34 0.56 4.34
CA LYS A 56 -2.29 1.06 5.73
C LYS A 56 -3.30 2.18 5.97
N LYS A 57 -3.44 3.12 5.02
CA LYS A 57 -4.41 4.21 5.09
C LYS A 57 -5.85 3.68 5.10
N MET A 58 -6.18 2.72 4.23
CA MET A 58 -7.49 2.08 4.21
C MET A 58 -7.78 1.30 5.50
N ALA A 59 -6.81 0.56 6.02
CA ALA A 59 -6.96 -0.16 7.30
C ALA A 59 -7.25 0.81 8.45
N ASN A 60 -6.52 1.94 8.52
CA ASN A 60 -6.76 2.98 9.52
C ASN A 60 -8.15 3.62 9.37
N TRP A 61 -8.63 3.83 8.14
CA TRP A 61 -9.98 4.33 7.91
C TRP A 61 -11.05 3.33 8.35
N MET A 62 -10.88 2.06 8.03
CA MET A 62 -11.79 0.99 8.46
C MET A 62 -11.83 0.89 10.00
N TRP A 63 -10.66 0.99 10.64
CA TRP A 63 -10.55 1.01 12.09
C TRP A 63 -11.28 2.21 12.71
N LYS A 64 -11.00 3.43 12.24
CA LYS A 64 -11.67 4.66 12.73
C LYS A 64 -13.18 4.61 12.53
N LYS A 65 -13.68 4.13 11.38
CA LYS A 65 -15.11 3.95 11.13
C LYS A 65 -15.74 2.90 12.04
N GLY A 66 -15.02 1.82 12.34
CA GLY A 66 -15.47 0.75 13.22
C GLY A 66 -15.55 1.11 14.70
N GLN A 67 -14.93 2.22 15.15
CA GLN A 67 -14.96 2.65 16.54
C GLN A 67 -16.30 3.28 16.97
N ASN A 68 -17.05 3.88 16.03
CA ASN A 68 -18.23 4.71 16.33
C ASN A 68 -19.58 4.06 15.99
N GLY A 69 -19.62 2.76 15.64
CA GLY A 69 -20.84 2.05 15.23
C GLY A 69 -21.14 0.77 16.03
N PRO A 70 -22.40 0.31 16.06
CA PRO A 70 -22.81 -0.91 16.77
C PRO A 70 -22.33 -2.15 15.99
N GLY A 71 -21.11 -2.61 16.27
CA GLY A 71 -20.51 -3.76 15.59
C GLY A 71 -18.98 -3.75 15.56
N LYS A 72 -18.36 -3.30 16.67
CA LYS A 72 -16.90 -3.17 16.79
C LYS A 72 -16.19 -4.49 16.42
N GLY A 73 -15.21 -4.42 15.51
CA GLY A 73 -14.26 -5.49 15.20
C GLY A 73 -14.66 -6.54 14.15
N LYS A 74 -15.96 -6.69 13.80
CA LYS A 74 -16.40 -7.77 12.89
C LYS A 74 -16.05 -7.51 11.42
N ASN A 75 -16.11 -6.26 10.96
CA ASN A 75 -15.92 -5.90 9.55
C ASN A 75 -14.47 -6.05 9.05
N PHE A 76 -13.49 -5.83 9.94
CA PHE A 76 -12.07 -5.98 9.58
C PHE A 76 -11.71 -7.45 9.33
N PHE A 77 -12.18 -8.36 10.18
CA PHE A 77 -11.93 -9.79 10.02
C PHE A 77 -12.59 -10.36 8.75
N VAL A 78 -13.79 -9.88 8.41
CA VAL A 78 -14.47 -10.24 7.15
C VAL A 78 -13.69 -9.73 5.93
N PHE A 79 -13.20 -8.49 5.97
CA PHE A 79 -12.36 -7.93 4.90
C PHE A 79 -11.05 -8.70 4.74
N ILE A 80 -10.34 -9.01 5.83
CA ILE A 80 -9.11 -9.81 5.81
C ILE A 80 -9.39 -11.20 5.24
N LYS A 81 -10.50 -11.83 5.60
CA LYS A 81 -10.91 -13.14 5.06
C LYS A 81 -11.21 -13.07 3.56
N TYR A 82 -11.85 -11.99 3.09
CA TYR A 82 -12.10 -11.79 1.66
C TYR A 82 -10.80 -11.54 0.90
N LEU A 83 -9.93 -10.68 1.44
CA LEU A 83 -8.63 -10.37 0.89
C LEU A 83 -7.74 -11.62 0.82
N SER A 84 -7.70 -12.46 1.86
CA SER A 84 -6.91 -13.69 1.84
C SER A 84 -7.44 -14.68 0.80
N LYS A 85 -8.76 -14.84 0.68
CA LYS A 85 -9.36 -15.68 -0.38
C LYS A 85 -9.02 -15.16 -1.78
N MET A 86 -9.09 -13.84 -2.00
CA MET A 86 -8.77 -13.21 -3.27
C MET A 86 -7.28 -13.37 -3.60
N LEU A 87 -6.40 -13.13 -2.62
CA LEU A 87 -4.96 -13.30 -2.76
C LEU A 87 -4.60 -14.74 -3.08
N VAL A 88 -5.14 -15.73 -2.36
CA VAL A 88 -4.92 -17.16 -2.65
C VAL A 88 -5.37 -17.51 -4.07
N LYS A 89 -6.47 -16.93 -4.57
CA LYS A 89 -6.94 -17.14 -5.95
C LYS A 89 -5.97 -16.56 -6.99
N ILE A 90 -5.38 -15.39 -6.72
CA ILE A 90 -4.43 -14.72 -7.61
C ILE A 90 -3.04 -15.38 -7.56
N LEU A 91 -2.59 -15.80 -6.38
CA LEU A 91 -1.26 -16.38 -6.15
C LEU A 91 -1.20 -17.87 -6.53
N LYS A 92 -2.29 -18.63 -6.41
CA LYS A 92 -2.34 -20.06 -6.80
C LYS A 92 -1.76 -20.35 -8.20
N PRO A 93 -2.21 -19.68 -9.28
CA PRO A 93 -1.70 -19.97 -10.62
C PRO A 93 -0.21 -19.62 -10.75
N HIS A 94 0.24 -18.53 -10.12
CA HIS A 94 1.64 -18.11 -10.14
C HIS A 94 2.54 -19.10 -9.37
N PHE A 95 2.07 -19.68 -8.26
CA PHE A 95 2.83 -20.67 -7.49
C PHE A 95 2.84 -22.05 -8.17
N SER A 96 1.71 -22.47 -8.76
CA SER A 96 1.64 -23.71 -9.55
C SER A 96 2.49 -23.66 -10.83
N PHE A 97 2.74 -22.46 -11.37
CA PHE A 97 3.70 -22.22 -12.45
C PHE A 97 5.14 -22.45 -11.98
N PHE A 98 5.51 -22.00 -10.77
CA PHE A 98 6.82 -22.28 -10.17
C PHE A 98 7.02 -23.77 -9.83
N GLU A 99 5.99 -24.46 -9.34
CA GLU A 99 6.05 -25.91 -9.10
C GLU A 99 6.23 -26.71 -10.41
N LYS A 100 5.60 -26.27 -11.51
CA LYS A 100 5.76 -26.91 -12.84
C LYS A 100 7.12 -26.69 -13.50
N TRP A 101 7.86 -25.66 -13.11
CA TRP A 101 9.15 -25.27 -13.71
C TRP A 101 10.37 -25.54 -12.81
N GLY A 102 10.23 -26.43 -11.82
CA GLY A 102 11.37 -27.09 -11.21
C GLY A 102 12.08 -26.28 -10.12
N LEU A 103 11.57 -26.40 -8.89
CA LEU A 103 12.43 -26.65 -7.73
C LEU A 103 12.60 -28.16 -7.57
N SER A 104 13.06 -28.83 -8.64
CA SER A 104 13.62 -30.17 -8.58
C SER A 104 15.13 -30.01 -8.76
N THR A 105 15.81 -29.69 -7.65
CA THR A 105 17.25 -29.86 -7.37
C THR A 105 17.57 -29.12 -6.06
N VAL A 106 17.06 -29.62 -4.93
CA VAL A 106 17.79 -30.27 -3.82
C VAL A 106 16.77 -31.05 -3.01
#